data_AF-A0A2V9J2A5-F1
#
_entry.id   AF-A0A2V9J2A5-F1
#
_cell.length_a   1.000
_cell.length_b   1.000
_cell.length_c   1.000
_cell.angle_alpha   90.00
_cell.angle_beta   90.00
_cell.angle_gamma   90.00
#
_symmetry.space_group_name_H-M   'P 1'
#
loop_
_entity.id
_entity.type
_entity.pdbx_description
1 polymer ?
#
loop_
_entity_poly.entity_id
_entity_poly.type
_entity_poly.pdbx_seq_one_letter_code
_entity_poly.pdbx_strand_id
1 'polypeptide(L)'
;MLAPLFAFIAAVWALRLVLYAAEAPTPLLRVCSVTVAGSVSVLFAAVLIHFRRFGSYPNVVAAVFLLNCCQQLLIIAAIAFTALTNVQNVYSAPEYSFGGGYLRHILGHLIGGVVFGTLVGSAVGSLLLWMLRRFTPKEARS
;
A
#
# COMPACT_ATOMS: atom_id res chain seq x y z
N MET A 1 -13.57 -9.36 2.33
CA MET A 1 -12.85 -8.84 3.52
C MET A 1 -11.89 -7.70 3.18
N LEU A 2 -11.08 -7.81 2.13
CA LEU A 2 -10.04 -6.80 1.81
C LEU A 2 -10.58 -5.55 1.10
N ALA A 3 -11.81 -5.58 0.56
CA ALA A 3 -12.41 -4.46 -0.19
C ALA A 3 -12.30 -3.09 0.50
N PRO A 4 -12.60 -2.94 1.81
CA PRO A 4 -12.44 -1.66 2.50
C PRO A 4 -10.98 -1.20 2.56
N LEU A 5 -10.01 -2.13 2.60
CA LEU A 5 -8.58 -1.81 2.63
C LEU A 5 -8.09 -1.35 1.24
N PHE A 6 -8.60 -1.95 0.16
CA PHE A 6 -8.37 -1.43 -1.19
C PHE A 6 -8.95 -0.04 -1.37
N ALA A 7 -10.20 0.17 -0.91
CA ALA A 7 -10.84 1.48 -0.97
C ALA A 7 -10.06 2.52 -0.16
N PHE A 8 -9.52 2.16 1.01
CA PHE A 8 -8.69 3.04 1.81
C PHE A 8 -7.39 3.44 1.08
N ILE A 9 -6.67 2.49 0.48
CA ILE A 9 -5.48 2.78 -0.33
C ILE A 9 -5.83 3.71 -1.50
N ALA A 10 -6.91 3.40 -2.22
CA ALA A 10 -7.38 4.22 -3.34
C ALA A 10 -7.79 5.64 -2.91
N ALA A 11 -8.46 5.77 -1.76
CA ALA A 11 -8.87 7.05 -1.21
C ALA A 11 -7.67 7.92 -0.83
N VAL A 12 -6.67 7.35 -0.15
CA VAL A 12 -5.42 8.09 0.17
C VAL A 12 -4.67 8.46 -1.11
N TRP A 13 -4.64 7.56 -2.10
CA TRP A 13 -4.03 7.84 -3.39
C TRP A 13 -4.69 9.01 -4.12
N ALA A 14 -6.02 9.01 -4.19
CA ALA A 14 -6.81 10.06 -4.83
C ALA A 14 -6.72 11.38 -4.06
N LEU A 15 -6.80 11.33 -2.73
CA LEU A 15 -6.63 12.51 -1.88
C LEU A 15 -5.28 13.18 -2.15
N ARG A 16 -4.20 12.40 -2.26
CA ARG A 16 -2.87 12.94 -2.55
C ARG A 16 -2.78 13.59 -3.93
N LEU A 17 -3.50 13.08 -4.93
CA LEU A 17 -3.62 13.74 -6.24
C LEU A 17 -4.35 15.09 -6.14
N VAL A 18 -5.49 15.11 -5.45
CA VAL A 18 -6.31 16.32 -5.28
C VAL A 18 -5.53 17.39 -4.51
N LEU A 19 -4.87 17.00 -3.42
CA LEU A 19 -4.05 17.92 -2.62
C LEU A 19 -2.92 18.52 -3.45
N TYR A 20 -2.27 17.72 -4.31
CA TYR A 20 -1.22 18.22 -5.18
C TYR A 20 -1.76 19.19 -6.24
N ALA A 21 -2.92 18.86 -6.84
CA ALA A 21 -3.59 19.74 -7.80
C ALA A 21 -4.08 21.05 -7.15
N ALA A 22 -4.36 21.04 -5.85
CA ALA A 22 -4.72 22.22 -5.07
C ALA A 22 -3.50 22.98 -4.51
N GLU A 23 -2.28 22.64 -4.95
CA GLU A 23 -1.02 23.26 -4.50
C GLU A 23 -0.86 23.24 -2.97
N ALA A 24 -1.36 22.18 -2.33
CA ALA A 24 -1.28 22.02 -0.88
C ALA A 24 0.17 21.98 -0.39
N PRO A 25 0.43 22.45 0.85
CA PRO A 25 1.79 22.53 1.37
C PRO A 25 2.45 21.15 1.48
N THR A 26 3.75 21.07 1.16
CA THR A 26 4.54 19.83 1.11
C THR A 26 4.41 18.93 2.36
N PRO A 27 4.36 19.46 3.61
CA PRO A 27 4.14 18.63 4.79
C PRO A 27 2.85 17.82 4.72
N LEU A 28 1.76 18.39 4.20
CA LEU A 28 0.47 17.72 4.07
C LEU A 28 0.54 16.58 3.05
N LEU A 29 1.21 16.80 1.92
CA LEU A 29 1.44 15.79 0.87
C LEU A 29 2.31 14.62 1.35
N ARG A 30 3.21 14.86 2.30
CA ARG A 30 4.06 13.83 2.91
C ARG A 30 3.29 13.00 3.94
N VAL A 31 2.38 13.61 4.70
CA VAL A 31 1.52 12.91 5.66
C VAL A 31 0.52 12.00 4.94
N CYS A 32 -0.05 12.45 3.82
CA CYS A 32 -0.92 11.65 2.94
C CYS A 32 -0.10 10.65 2.09
N SER A 33 0.66 9.78 2.74
CA SER A 33 1.50 8.77 2.07
C SER A 33 0.71 7.51 1.77
N VAL A 34 0.61 7.18 0.48
CA VAL A 34 0.02 5.92 0.02
C VAL A 34 0.79 4.71 0.56
N THR A 35 2.13 4.81 0.68
CA THR A 35 2.95 3.74 1.26
C THR A 35 2.56 3.44 2.70
N VAL A 36 2.33 4.48 3.51
CA VAL A 36 1.87 4.33 4.89
C VAL A 36 0.47 3.69 4.90
N ALA A 37 -0.42 4.12 4.01
CA ALA A 37 -1.76 3.53 3.88
C ALA A 37 -1.70 2.04 3.53
N GLY A 38 -0.82 1.63 2.61
CA GLY A 38 -0.59 0.22 2.28
C GLY A 38 -0.06 -0.59 3.46
N SER A 39 0.94 -0.07 4.19
CA SER A 39 1.47 -0.71 5.40
C SER A 39 0.39 -0.90 6.47
N VAL A 40 -0.42 0.13 6.72
CA VAL A 40 -1.55 0.07 7.66
C VAL A 40 -2.56 -0.99 7.21
N SER A 41 -2.91 -1.01 5.93
CA SER A 41 -3.80 -2.03 5.36
C SER A 41 -3.29 -3.46 5.54
N VAL A 42 -1.98 -3.70 5.40
CA VAL A 42 -1.38 -5.01 5.66
C VAL A 42 -1.57 -5.44 7.12
N LEU A 43 -1.31 -4.53 8.08
CA LEU A 43 -1.49 -4.83 9.50
C LEU A 43 -2.96 -5.12 9.82
N PHE A 44 -3.89 -4.31 9.30
CA PHE A 44 -5.32 -4.54 9.45
C PHE A 44 -5.77 -5.86 8.81
N ALA A 45 -5.21 -6.24 7.66
CA ALA A 45 -5.52 -7.53 7.05
C ALA A 45 -5.12 -8.71 7.97
N ALA A 46 -3.92 -8.67 8.57
CA ALA A 46 -3.47 -9.68 9.53
C ALA A 46 -4.37 -9.75 10.78
N VAL A 47 -4.77 -8.59 11.30
CA VAL A 47 -5.72 -8.45 12.43
C VAL A 47 -7.08 -9.05 12.07
N LEU A 48 -7.64 -8.72 10.91
CA LEU A 48 -8.92 -9.25 10.45
C LEU A 48 -8.88 -10.77 10.26
N ILE A 49 -7.78 -11.30 9.69
CA ILE A 49 -7.55 -12.75 9.55
C ILE A 49 -7.56 -13.44 10.93
N HIS A 50 -6.92 -12.82 11.94
CA HIS A 50 -6.93 -13.32 13.31
C HIS A 50 -8.35 -13.33 13.90
N PHE A 51 -9.01 -12.17 13.96
CA PHE A 51 -10.28 -12.03 14.66
C PHE A 51 -11.46 -12.72 13.97
N ARG A 52 -11.49 -12.76 12.64
CA ARG A 52 -12.52 -13.50 11.91
C ARG A 52 -12.28 -15.00 11.87
N ARG A 53 -11.20 -15.48 12.51
CA ARG A 53 -10.78 -16.90 12.52
C ARG A 53 -10.70 -17.50 11.12
N PHE A 54 -10.48 -16.65 10.11
CA PHE A 54 -10.52 -17.03 8.71
C PHE A 54 -9.11 -16.96 8.16
N GLY A 55 -8.41 -18.09 8.18
CA GLY A 55 -7.16 -18.27 7.45
C GLY A 55 -5.91 -18.58 8.25
N SER A 56 -4.80 -18.63 7.53
CA SER A 56 -3.47 -18.99 7.99
C SER A 56 -2.42 -18.05 7.36
N TYR A 57 -1.14 -18.29 7.61
CA TYR A 57 -0.05 -17.45 7.09
C TYR A 57 -0.09 -17.26 5.55
N PRO A 58 -0.39 -18.28 4.72
CA PRO A 58 -0.61 -18.08 3.28
C PRO A 58 -1.67 -17.04 2.94
N ASN A 59 -2.74 -16.93 3.72
CA ASN A 59 -3.77 -15.91 3.49
C ASN A 59 -3.28 -14.51 3.81
N VAL A 60 -2.36 -14.36 4.77
CA VAL A 60 -1.67 -13.10 5.01
C VAL A 60 -0.79 -12.74 3.81
N VAL A 61 0.02 -13.69 3.32
CA VAL A 61 0.88 -13.49 2.14
C VAL A 61 0.05 -13.09 0.93
N ALA A 62 -1.04 -13.80 0.65
CA ALA A 62 -1.95 -13.47 -0.45
C ALA A 62 -2.60 -12.09 -0.28
N ALA A 63 -3.05 -11.74 0.93
CA ALA A 63 -3.62 -10.43 1.20
C ALA A 63 -2.60 -9.31 1.00
N VAL A 64 -1.38 -9.49 1.51
CA VAL A 64 -0.26 -8.54 1.32
C VAL A 64 0.03 -8.37 -0.17
N PHE A 65 0.19 -9.47 -0.91
CA PHE A 65 0.48 -9.42 -2.33
C PHE A 65 -0.60 -8.63 -3.08
N LEU A 66 -1.88 -8.92 -2.84
CA LEU A 66 -2.97 -8.23 -3.51
C LEU A 66 -3.03 -6.73 -3.14
N LEU A 67 -2.92 -6.38 -1.85
CA LEU A 67 -2.93 -4.99 -1.38
C LEU A 67 -1.74 -4.20 -1.94
N ASN A 68 -0.54 -4.80 -1.94
CA ASN A 68 0.66 -4.18 -2.48
C ASN A 68 0.54 -4.03 -4.00
N CYS A 69 0.08 -5.04 -4.74
CA CYS A 69 -0.16 -4.92 -6.18
C CYS A 69 -1.15 -3.80 -6.50
N CYS A 70 -2.25 -3.68 -5.77
CA CYS A 70 -3.20 -2.58 -5.96
C CYS A 70 -2.53 -1.21 -5.74
N GLN A 71 -1.77 -1.07 -4.66
CA GLN A 71 -1.00 0.14 -4.40
C GLN A 71 -0.04 0.49 -5.55
N GLN A 72 0.78 -0.48 -5.98
CA GLN A 72 1.77 -0.26 -7.05
C GLN A 72 1.10 0.08 -8.37
N LEU A 73 -0.03 -0.57 -8.72
CA LEU A 73 -0.78 -0.29 -9.94
C LEU A 73 -1.36 1.14 -9.94
N LEU A 74 -1.87 1.63 -8.80
CA LEU A 74 -2.35 3.00 -8.69
C LEU A 74 -1.23 4.03 -8.88
N ILE A 75 -0.06 3.77 -8.31
CA ILE A 75 1.12 4.63 -8.48
C ILE A 75 1.59 4.62 -9.94
N ILE A 76 1.71 3.43 -10.55
CA ILE A 76 2.08 3.26 -11.96
C ILE A 76 1.08 3.97 -12.87
N ALA A 77 -0.22 3.87 -12.60
CA ALA A 77 -1.26 4.55 -13.38
C ALA A 77 -1.09 6.07 -13.34
N ALA A 78 -0.79 6.66 -12.18
CA ALA A 78 -0.53 8.09 -12.07
C ALA A 78 0.73 8.53 -12.83
N ILE A 79 1.79 7.72 -12.80
CA ILE A 79 3.03 8.00 -13.55
C ILE A 79 2.76 7.90 -15.06
N ALA A 80 2.07 6.84 -15.49
CA ALA A 80 1.70 6.63 -16.89
C ALA A 80 0.80 7.75 -17.41
N PHE A 81 -0.14 8.25 -16.59
CA PHE A 81 -0.94 9.42 -16.92
C PHE A 81 -0.08 10.64 -17.24
N THR A 82 0.91 10.97 -16.41
CA THR A 82 1.85 12.06 -16.71
C THR A 82 2.66 11.78 -17.96
N ALA A 83 3.13 10.55 -18.16
CA ALA A 83 3.91 10.19 -19.35
C ALA A 83 3.10 10.36 -20.66
N LEU A 84 1.79 10.11 -20.63
CA LEU A 84 0.91 10.22 -21.80
C LEU A 84 0.38 11.63 -22.03
N THR A 85 0.16 12.41 -20.97
CA THR A 85 -0.53 13.71 -21.04
C THR A 85 0.38 14.92 -20.83
N ASN A 86 1.62 14.69 -20.36
CA ASN A 86 2.52 15.72 -19.82
C ASN A 86 1.97 16.53 -18.63
N VAL A 87 0.82 16.14 -18.07
CA VAL A 87 0.26 16.78 -16.87
C VAL A 87 0.95 16.21 -15.62
N GLN A 88 1.66 17.07 -14.89
CA GLN A 88 2.42 16.68 -13.71
C GLN A 88 1.51 16.32 -12.53
N ASN A 89 1.93 15.34 -11.73
CA ASN A 89 1.29 15.01 -10.46
C ASN A 89 2.32 14.59 -9.41
N VAL A 90 1.88 14.45 -8.15
CA VAL A 90 2.75 14.11 -7.02
C VAL A 90 3.57 12.82 -7.18
N TYR A 91 3.10 11.86 -7.98
CA TYR A 91 3.79 10.58 -8.18
C TYR A 91 4.83 10.63 -9.30
N SER A 92 4.76 11.63 -10.17
CA SER A 92 5.72 11.87 -11.25
C SER A 92 6.69 13.02 -10.93
N ALA A 93 6.36 13.87 -9.95
CA ALA A 93 7.15 15.06 -9.63
C ALA A 93 8.60 14.71 -9.24
N PRO A 94 9.61 15.49 -9.68
CA PRO A 94 11.03 15.19 -9.50
C PRO A 94 11.45 14.96 -8.06
N GLU A 95 10.81 15.66 -7.12
CA GLU A 95 11.07 15.60 -5.68
C GLU A 95 10.74 14.22 -5.09
N TYR A 96 9.90 13.44 -5.78
CA TYR A 96 9.46 12.11 -5.35
C TYR A 96 9.89 10.99 -6.30
N SER A 97 10.35 11.31 -7.52
CA SER A 97 10.73 10.34 -8.55
C SER A 97 12.25 10.12 -8.69
N PHE A 98 13.06 10.73 -7.82
CA PHE A 98 14.53 10.63 -7.80
C PHE A 98 15.19 10.95 -9.17
N GLY A 99 14.54 11.79 -9.99
CA GLY A 99 15.08 12.28 -11.26
C GLY A 99 15.23 11.23 -12.37
N GLY A 100 14.62 10.04 -12.25
CA GLY A 100 14.64 9.01 -13.29
C GLY A 100 13.54 9.16 -14.35
N GLY A 101 13.74 8.60 -15.55
CA GLY A 101 12.70 8.57 -16.59
C GLY A 101 11.48 7.72 -16.20
N TYR A 102 10.30 8.04 -16.76
CA TYR A 102 9.02 7.42 -16.40
C TYR A 102 9.05 5.88 -16.49
N LEU A 103 9.67 5.32 -17.53
CA LEU A 103 9.78 3.87 -17.70
C LEU A 103 10.58 3.22 -16.56
N ARG A 104 11.73 3.80 -16.20
CA ARG A 104 12.54 3.31 -15.08
C ARG A 104 11.78 3.41 -13.76
N HIS A 105 11.02 4.49 -13.56
CA HIS A 105 10.20 4.68 -12.37
C HIS A 105 9.09 3.62 -12.27
N ILE A 106 8.37 3.37 -13.37
CA ILE A 106 7.33 2.33 -13.45
C ILE A 106 7.93 0.94 -13.18
N LEU A 107 9.08 0.60 -13.79
CA LEU A 107 9.76 -0.66 -13.55
C LEU A 107 10.23 -0.82 -12.10
N GLY A 108 10.66 0.28 -11.47
CA GLY A 108 10.99 0.32 -10.05
C GLY A 108 9.82 -0.09 -9.15
N HIS A 109 8.61 0.40 -9.44
CA HIS A 109 7.39 -0.01 -8.71
C HIS A 109 6.98 -1.44 -9.04
N LEU A 110 7.03 -1.83 -10.32
CA LEU A 110 6.59 -3.16 -10.77
C LEU A 110 7.48 -4.28 -10.24
N ILE A 111 8.80 -4.09 -10.24
CA ILE A 111 9.75 -5.11 -9.80
C ILE A 111 10.09 -4.89 -8.33
N GLY A 112 10.70 -3.75 -8.02
CA GLY A 112 11.13 -3.44 -6.65
C GLY A 112 9.95 -3.32 -5.70
N GLY A 113 8.97 -2.48 -6.04
CA GLY A 113 7.79 -2.22 -5.20
C GLY A 113 6.94 -3.47 -4.95
N VAL A 114 6.65 -4.26 -5.99
CA VAL A 114 5.87 -5.50 -5.83
C VAL A 114 6.67 -6.56 -5.08
N VAL A 115 7.90 -6.85 -5.48
CA VAL A 115 8.68 -7.96 -4.87
C VAL A 115 9.07 -7.61 -3.43
N PHE A 116 9.75 -6.48 -3.23
CA PHE A 116 10.23 -6.08 -1.91
C PHE A 116 9.06 -5.77 -0.96
N GLY A 117 8.06 -5.04 -1.45
CA GLY A 117 6.87 -4.72 -0.66
C GLY A 117 6.10 -5.96 -0.23
N THR A 118 5.96 -6.96 -1.11
CA THR A 118 5.30 -8.22 -0.77
C THR A 118 6.13 -9.03 0.22
N LEU A 119 7.45 -9.11 0.03
CA LEU A 119 8.34 -9.84 0.92
C LEU A 119 8.30 -9.27 2.34
N VAL A 120 8.55 -7.97 2.49
CA VAL A 120 8.56 -7.29 3.79
C VAL A 120 7.17 -7.30 4.42
N GLY A 121 6.14 -6.96 3.66
CA GLY A 121 4.75 -6.97 4.17
C GLY A 121 4.31 -8.35 4.62
N SER A 122 4.74 -9.41 3.93
CA SER A 122 4.42 -10.80 4.29
C SER A 122 5.12 -11.21 5.58
N ALA A 123 6.39 -10.83 5.73
CA ALA A 123 7.14 -11.09 6.95
C ALA A 123 6.51 -10.38 8.16
N VAL A 124 6.23 -9.08 8.04
CA VAL A 124 5.64 -8.26 9.10
C VAL A 124 4.22 -8.70 9.42
N GLY A 125 3.36 -8.92 8.42
CA GLY A 125 1.99 -9.38 8.62
C GLY A 125 1.93 -10.77 9.26
N SER A 126 2.84 -11.67 8.87
CA SER A 126 2.93 -13.01 9.46
C SER A 126 3.43 -12.95 10.89
N LEU A 127 4.43 -12.13 11.18
CA LEU A 127 4.91 -11.88 12.54
C LEU A 127 3.77 -11.35 13.42
N LEU A 128 2.99 -10.39 12.94
CA LEU A 128 1.84 -9.87 13.67
C LEU A 128 0.78 -10.96 13.92
N LEU A 129 0.45 -11.76 12.91
CA LEU A 129 -0.49 -12.88 13.09
C LEU A 129 0.02 -13.88 14.14
N TRP A 130 1.33 -14.17 14.15
CA TRP A 130 1.96 -15.00 15.16
C TRP A 130 1.82 -14.38 16.56
N MET A 131 2.14 -13.10 16.72
CA MET A 131 2.02 -12.37 17.99
C MET A 131 0.57 -12.42 18.51
N LEU A 132 -0.41 -12.10 17.66
CA LEU A 132 -1.83 -12.15 18.02
C LEU A 132 -2.25 -13.56 18.46
N ARG A 133 -1.79 -14.61 17.77
CA ARG A 133 -2.09 -16.00 18.16
C ARG A 133 -1.38 -16.43 19.44
N ARG A 134 -0.22 -15.83 19.74
CA ARG A 134 0.59 -16.16 20.92
C ARG A 134 0.08 -15.47 22.18
N PHE A 135 -0.34 -14.21 22.07
CA PHE A 135 -0.63 -13.36 23.21
C PHE A 135 -2.12 -13.12 23.47
N THR A 136 -3.01 -13.41 22.52
CA THR A 136 -4.47 -13.35 22.78
C THR A 136 -4.93 -14.61 23.51
N PRO A 137 -5.51 -14.51 24.72
CA PRO A 137 -5.99 -15.65 25.49
C PRO A 137 -7.00 -16.50 24.71
N LYS A 138 -6.96 -17.82 24.90
CA LYS A 138 -7.88 -18.75 24.22
C LYS A 138 -9.34 -18.62 24.70
N GLU A 139 -9.61 -17.82 25.73
CA GLU A 139 -10.90 -17.75 26.44
C GLU A 139 -11.98 -16.94 25.72
N ALA A 140 -11.66 -16.17 24.67
CA ALA A 140 -12.67 -15.64 23.76
C ALA A 140 -13.19 -16.71 22.76
N ARG A 141 -13.11 -18.01 23.10
CA ARG A 141 -13.60 -19.16 22.32
C ARG A 141 -14.88 -19.73 22.93
N SER A 142 -15.94 -18.93 22.97
CA SER A 142 -17.32 -19.41 22.93
C SER A 142 -17.83 -19.31 21.51
#